data_AF-A0A4Q9L0X6-F1
#
_entry.id   AF-A0A4Q9L0X6-F1
#
_cell.length_a   1.000
_cell.length_b   1.000
_cell.length_c   1.000
_cell.angle_alpha   90.00
_cell.angle_beta   90.00
_cell.angle_gamma   90.00
#
_symmetry.space_group_name_H-M   'P 1'
#
loop_
_entity.id
_entity.type
_entity.pdbx_description
1 polymer ?
#
loop_
_entity_poly.entity_id
_entity_poly.type
_entity_poly.pdbx_seq_one_letter_code
_entity_poly.pdbx_strand_id
1 'polypeptide(L)'
;MHKITIKHIYSRINCVSVYKYLGIIEDSRGIPTRSSFEEVQSKLISRVERLCHPRLNAKNLFSAINQHAISLINYHIGVLRLEPADFSKLDDAVRAVLLKNKIHLRPGCKERLYLPRTELGRGLHSVELRSEHMLLQLLDCLEKSKEISTRRAAILKVENNNKTHLALIKGFLKV
;
A
#
# COMPACT_ATOMS: atom_id res chain seq x y z
N MET A 1 7.58 -5.38 -32.82
CA MET A 1 7.24 -6.13 -31.58
C MET A 1 8.34 -5.90 -30.55
N HIS A 2 8.07 -5.13 -29.49
CA HIS A 2 9.01 -4.99 -28.38
C HIS A 2 9.04 -6.30 -27.59
N LYS A 3 10.19 -6.96 -27.52
CA LYS A 3 10.41 -8.16 -26.70
C LYS A 3 10.22 -7.77 -25.24
N ILE A 4 9.14 -8.26 -24.60
CA ILE A 4 8.98 -8.19 -23.15
C ILE A 4 10.04 -9.12 -22.55
N THR A 5 11.13 -8.55 -22.05
CA THR A 5 12.19 -9.31 -21.37
C THR A 5 11.73 -9.65 -19.95
N ILE A 6 11.23 -10.87 -19.77
CA ILE A 6 10.93 -11.42 -18.44
C ILE A 6 12.26 -11.73 -17.76
N LYS A 7 12.65 -10.94 -16.76
CA LYS A 7 13.78 -11.28 -15.87
C LYS A 7 13.33 -12.40 -14.94
N HIS A 8 13.69 -13.63 -15.26
CA HIS A 8 13.59 -14.75 -14.32
C HIS A 8 14.62 -14.56 -13.20
N ILE A 9 14.15 -14.47 -11.95
CA ILE A 9 15.00 -14.43 -10.76
C ILE A 9 14.88 -15.80 -10.11
N TYR A 10 15.81 -16.69 -10.42
CA TYR A 10 15.89 -18.00 -9.77
C TYR A 10 16.52 -17.83 -8.38
N SER A 11 15.72 -17.54 -7.35
CA SER A 11 16.21 -17.66 -5.97
C SER A 11 16.14 -19.13 -5.54
N ARG A 12 17.30 -19.73 -5.30
CA ARG A 12 17.50 -21.16 -4.97
C ARG A 12 17.13 -21.48 -3.52
N ILE A 13 15.93 -21.10 -3.09
CA ILE A 13 15.34 -21.47 -1.80
C ILE A 13 13.90 -21.90 -2.11
N ASN A 14 13.66 -23.22 -2.08
CA ASN A 14 12.36 -23.92 -2.24
C ASN A 14 11.89 -24.42 -3.62
N CYS A 15 12.72 -24.53 -4.67
CA CYS A 15 12.32 -25.15 -5.96
C CYS A 15 11.06 -24.55 -6.64
N VAL A 16 10.71 -23.31 -6.32
CA VAL A 16 9.61 -22.60 -6.97
C VAL A 16 10.21 -21.54 -7.90
N SER A 17 9.88 -21.60 -9.20
CA SER A 17 10.33 -20.58 -10.15
C SER A 17 9.53 -19.30 -9.91
N VAL A 18 10.25 -18.21 -9.69
CA VAL A 18 9.67 -16.90 -9.41
C VAL A 18 10.09 -15.94 -10.53
N TYR A 19 9.18 -15.08 -10.96
CA TYR A 19 9.45 -14.07 -11.98
C TYR A 19 8.90 -12.71 -11.56
N LYS A 20 9.39 -11.65 -12.22
CA LYS A 20 8.94 -10.30 -11.97
C LYS A 20 8.06 -9.80 -13.11
N TYR A 21 6.80 -9.48 -12.81
CA TYR A 21 5.83 -8.98 -13.77
C TYR A 21 5.18 -7.70 -13.23
N LEU A 22 5.16 -6.64 -14.05
CA LEU A 22 4.64 -5.30 -13.69
C LEU A 22 5.12 -4.78 -12.31
N GLY A 23 6.38 -5.10 -11.97
CA GLY A 23 6.99 -4.69 -10.70
C GLY A 23 6.61 -5.53 -9.48
N ILE A 24 5.88 -6.63 -9.66
CA ILE A 24 5.46 -7.60 -8.63
C ILE A 24 6.23 -8.90 -8.85
N ILE A 25 6.60 -9.55 -7.76
CA ILE A 25 7.30 -10.84 -7.76
C ILE A 25 6.24 -11.94 -7.59
N GLU A 26 6.03 -12.71 -8.65
CA GLU A 26 4.99 -13.74 -8.73
C GLU A 26 5.63 -15.14 -8.76
N ASP A 27 4.97 -16.08 -8.07
CA ASP A 27 5.21 -17.51 -8.24
C ASP A 27 4.75 -17.94 -9.65
N SER A 28 5.24 -19.06 -10.15
CA SER A 28 4.75 -19.81 -11.32
C SER A 28 3.23 -19.89 -11.48
N ARG A 29 2.47 -19.79 -10.38
CA ARG A 29 0.99 -19.76 -10.34
C ARG A 29 0.38 -18.36 -10.54
N GLY A 30 1.19 -17.33 -10.74
CA GLY A 30 0.76 -15.92 -10.82
C GLY A 30 0.36 -15.33 -9.47
N ILE A 31 0.71 -15.97 -8.35
CA ILE A 31 0.37 -15.49 -7.01
C ILE A 31 1.49 -14.56 -6.51
N PRO A 32 1.16 -13.32 -6.10
CA PRO A 32 2.14 -12.42 -5.51
C PRO A 32 2.75 -13.02 -4.23
N THR A 33 4.07 -13.00 -4.15
CA THR A 33 4.83 -13.52 -3.02
C THR A 33 5.03 -12.46 -1.93
N ARG A 34 5.27 -12.87 -0.67
CA ARG A 34 5.60 -11.96 0.45
C ARG A 34 6.83 -11.08 0.15
N SER A 35 7.80 -11.58 -0.62
CA SER A 35 8.96 -10.79 -1.06
C SER A 35 8.58 -9.58 -1.92
N SER A 36 7.45 -9.62 -2.63
CA SER A 36 6.91 -8.42 -3.32
C SER A 36 6.61 -7.30 -2.34
N PHE A 37 6.00 -7.63 -1.20
CA PHE A 37 5.65 -6.65 -0.17
C PHE A 37 6.91 -6.04 0.45
N GLU A 38 7.92 -6.87 0.75
CA GLU A 38 9.21 -6.40 1.27
C GLU A 38 9.91 -5.45 0.29
N GLU A 39 9.87 -5.74 -1.02
CA GLU A 39 10.43 -4.86 -2.05
C GLU A 39 9.68 -3.51 -2.08
N VAL A 40 8.35 -3.53 -1.96
CA VAL A 40 7.51 -2.33 -1.90
C VAL A 40 7.81 -1.51 -0.65
N GLN A 41 7.92 -2.15 0.51
CA GLN A 41 8.27 -1.49 1.76
C GLN A 41 9.65 -0.83 1.69
N SER A 42 10.65 -1.54 1.16
CA SER A 42 12.01 -0.99 0.96
C SER A 42 12.02 0.21 0.01
N LYS A 43 11.27 0.15 -1.10
CA LYS A 43 11.10 1.28 -2.03
C LYS A 43 10.40 2.47 -1.39
N LEU A 44 9.38 2.23 -0.55
CA LEU A 44 8.71 3.28 0.19
C LEU A 44 9.68 3.97 1.13
N ILE A 45 10.38 3.21 1.97
CA ILE A 45 11.38 3.71 2.94
C ILE A 45 12.45 4.52 2.22
N SER A 46 13.06 3.97 1.16
CA SER A 46 14.13 4.66 0.42
C SER A 46 13.66 5.95 -0.26
N ARG A 47 12.39 6.05 -0.69
CA ARG A 47 11.81 7.30 -1.18
C ARG A 47 11.62 8.31 -0.06
N VAL A 48 11.07 7.88 1.09
CA VAL A 48 10.88 8.77 2.25
C VAL A 48 12.22 9.29 2.76
N GLU A 49 13.23 8.43 2.92
CA GLU A 49 14.58 8.82 3.33
C GLU A 49 15.18 9.87 2.38
N ARG A 50 15.05 9.66 1.07
CA ARG A 50 15.54 10.62 0.06
C ARG A 50 14.83 11.97 0.15
N LEU A 51 13.53 11.97 0.42
CA LEU A 51 12.75 13.20 0.61
C LEU A 51 13.08 13.92 1.91
N CYS A 52 13.58 13.20 2.93
CA CYS A 52 14.02 13.79 4.20
C CYS A 52 15.41 14.45 4.10
N HIS A 53 16.22 14.12 3.09
CA HIS A 53 17.56 14.69 2.93
C HIS A 53 17.58 16.19 2.57
N PRO A 54 16.77 16.70 1.62
CA PRO A 54 16.72 18.14 1.35
C PRO A 54 16.07 18.90 2.52
N ARG A 55 16.56 20.13 2.78
CA ARG A 55 16.03 21.04 3.81
C ARG A 55 14.73 21.71 3.34
N LEU A 56 13.69 20.92 3.10
CA LEU A 56 12.36 21.41 2.76
C LEU A 56 11.65 21.94 4.01
N ASN A 57 10.82 22.97 3.83
CA ASN A 57 9.84 23.35 4.84
C ASN A 57 8.94 22.14 5.14
N ALA A 58 8.59 21.92 6.41
CA ALA A 58 7.68 20.87 6.85
C ALA A 58 6.41 20.77 5.99
N LYS A 59 5.81 21.89 5.55
CA LYS A 59 4.63 21.87 4.67
C LYS A 59 4.92 21.14 3.36
N ASN A 60 6.03 21.52 2.72
CA ASN A 60 6.44 20.97 1.43
C ASN A 60 6.93 19.53 1.58
N LEU A 61 7.59 19.21 2.70
CA LEU A 61 8.07 17.86 3.00
C LEU A 61 6.92 16.85 3.11
N PHE A 62 5.90 17.14 3.95
CA PHE A 62 4.75 16.25 4.08
C PHE A 62 3.96 16.15 2.79
N SER A 63 3.79 17.26 2.05
CA SER A 63 3.18 17.23 0.72
C SER A 63 3.94 16.33 -0.25
N ALA A 64 5.28 16.43 -0.29
CA ALA A 64 6.12 15.62 -1.15
C ALA A 64 6.07 14.12 -0.77
N ILE A 65 6.05 13.79 0.52
CA ILE A 65 5.90 12.42 1.00
C ILE A 65 4.55 11.84 0.55
N ASN A 66 3.46 12.60 0.73
CA ASN A 66 2.13 12.18 0.31
C ASN A 66 2.05 11.93 -1.21
N GLN A 67 2.63 12.84 -2.01
CA GLN A 67 2.54 12.79 -3.46
C GLN A 67 3.50 11.78 -4.10
N HIS A 68 4.71 11.59 -3.57
CA HIS A 68 5.75 10.81 -4.25
C HIS A 68 6.11 9.48 -3.56
N ALA A 69 5.91 9.38 -2.25
CA ALA A 69 6.17 8.15 -1.50
C ALA A 69 4.87 7.34 -1.31
N ILE A 70 3.86 7.93 -0.68
CA ILE A 70 2.60 7.22 -0.36
C ILE A 70 1.83 6.82 -1.62
N SER A 71 1.89 7.63 -2.68
CA SER A 71 1.26 7.31 -3.97
C SER A 71 1.74 6.00 -4.59
N LEU A 72 2.95 5.53 -4.27
CA LEU A 72 3.48 4.24 -4.73
C LEU A 72 2.61 3.08 -4.27
N ILE A 73 2.05 3.19 -3.06
CA ILE A 73 1.29 2.10 -2.43
C ILE A 73 -0.08 1.90 -3.10
N ASN A 74 -0.62 2.94 -3.76
CA ASN A 74 -1.95 2.89 -4.39
C ASN A 74 -2.10 1.71 -5.38
N TYR A 75 -1.09 1.46 -6.20
CA TYR A 75 -1.09 0.32 -7.12
C TYR A 75 -1.07 -1.02 -6.37
N HIS A 76 -0.25 -1.11 -5.32
CA HIS A 76 -0.04 -2.36 -4.60
C HIS A 76 -1.20 -2.74 -3.70
N ILE A 77 -2.00 -1.78 -3.20
CA ILE A 77 -3.21 -2.05 -2.39
C ILE A 77 -4.20 -2.96 -3.14
N GLY A 78 -4.40 -2.72 -4.44
CA GLY A 78 -5.38 -3.47 -5.23
C GLY A 78 -4.86 -4.80 -5.80
N VAL A 79 -3.56 -5.05 -5.74
CA VAL A 79 -2.93 -6.23 -6.37
C VAL A 79 -2.39 -7.22 -5.34
N LEU A 80 -1.79 -6.73 -4.25
CA LEU A 80 -1.27 -7.59 -3.20
C LEU A 80 -2.41 -7.97 -2.23
N ARG A 81 -2.42 -9.24 -1.80
CA ARG A 81 -3.31 -9.73 -0.74
C ARG A 81 -2.75 -9.32 0.63
N LEU A 82 -2.92 -8.04 0.97
CA LEU A 82 -2.44 -7.46 2.23
C LEU A 82 -3.51 -7.51 3.31
N GLU A 83 -3.05 -7.73 4.55
CA GLU A 83 -3.87 -7.66 5.75
C GLU A 83 -3.73 -6.28 6.42
N PRO A 84 -4.69 -5.86 7.26
CA PRO A 84 -4.63 -4.58 8.01
C PRO A 84 -3.30 -4.35 8.73
N ALA A 85 -2.78 -5.41 9.36
CA ALA A 85 -1.51 -5.37 10.08
C ALA A 85 -0.32 -5.01 9.18
N ASP A 86 -0.35 -5.37 7.89
CA ASP A 86 0.71 -5.04 6.95
C ASP A 86 0.68 -3.54 6.57
N PHE A 87 -0.50 -2.92 6.51
CA PHE A 87 -0.61 -1.46 6.33
C PHE A 87 -0.12 -0.70 7.56
N SER A 88 -0.47 -1.16 8.77
CA SER A 88 0.08 -0.57 10.01
C SER A 88 1.61 -0.65 10.04
N LYS A 89 2.22 -1.75 9.58
CA LYS A 89 3.69 -1.86 9.49
C LYS A 89 4.32 -0.85 8.53
N LEU A 90 3.64 -0.53 7.42
CA LEU A 90 4.13 0.49 6.48
C LEU A 90 4.10 1.88 7.14
N ASP A 91 3.02 2.20 7.85
CA ASP A 91 2.93 3.45 8.62
C ASP A 91 4.00 3.52 9.72
N ASP A 92 4.27 2.42 10.42
CA ASP A 92 5.35 2.32 11.41
C ASP A 92 6.73 2.57 10.79
N ALA A 93 7.00 1.99 9.62
CA ALA A 93 8.25 2.16 8.90
C ALA A 93 8.45 3.61 8.45
N VAL A 94 7.41 4.26 7.92
CA VAL A 94 7.45 5.69 7.56
C VAL A 94 7.72 6.55 8.80
N ARG A 95 7.03 6.29 9.92
CA ARG A 95 7.26 7.00 11.18
C ARG A 95 8.68 6.80 11.71
N ALA A 96 9.24 5.60 11.61
CA ALA A 96 10.62 5.33 12.02
C ALA A 96 11.63 6.20 11.24
N VAL A 97 11.43 6.38 9.94
CA VAL A 97 12.27 7.28 9.12
C VAL A 97 12.13 8.74 9.56
N LEU A 98 10.92 9.19 9.86
CA LEU A 98 10.68 10.57 10.33
C LEU A 98 11.32 10.84 11.71
N LEU A 99 11.29 9.86 12.60
CA LEU A 99 11.95 9.91 13.92
C LEU A 99 13.48 9.97 13.76
N LYS A 100 14.05 9.11 12.91
CA LYS A 100 15.50 9.06 12.61
C LYS A 100 16.02 10.41 12.10
N ASN A 101 15.24 11.08 11.27
CA ASN A 101 15.57 12.39 10.70
C ASN A 101 15.17 13.59 11.59
N LYS A 102 14.67 13.35 12.82
CA LYS A 102 14.25 14.38 13.79
C LYS A 102 13.15 15.32 13.27
N ILE A 103 12.36 14.92 12.26
CA ILE A 103 11.24 15.71 11.71
C ILE A 103 10.02 15.63 12.63
N HIS A 104 9.79 14.44 13.17
CA HIS A 104 8.83 14.17 14.22
C HIS A 104 9.60 13.64 15.42
N LEU A 105 9.21 14.05 16.63
CA LEU A 105 9.87 13.60 17.86
C LEU A 105 9.04 12.49 18.49
N ARG A 106 9.70 11.58 19.22
CA ARG A 106 9.04 10.45 19.90
C ARG A 106 7.91 10.89 20.86
N PRO A 107 8.03 12.00 21.63
CA PRO A 107 6.94 12.50 22.46
C PRO A 107 5.81 13.18 21.67
N GLY A 108 5.92 13.28 20.34
CA GLY A 108 4.91 13.91 19.50
C GLY A 108 3.64 13.09 19.42
N CYS A 109 2.49 13.77 19.35
CA CYS A 109 1.19 13.11 19.19
C CYS A 109 1.10 12.43 17.82
N LYS A 110 0.75 11.14 17.81
CA LYS A 110 0.56 10.33 16.59
C LYS A 110 -0.63 10.86 15.78
N GLU A 111 -1.70 11.22 16.46
CA GLU A 111 -2.95 11.69 15.87
C GLU A 111 -2.72 12.97 15.09
N ARG A 112 -1.99 13.92 15.69
CA ARG A 112 -1.63 15.19 15.05
C ARG A 112 -0.76 15.01 13.80
N LEU A 113 0.00 13.93 13.70
CA LEU A 113 0.82 13.65 12.51
C LEU A 113 -0.07 13.45 11.27
N TYR A 114 -1.16 12.72 11.44
CA TYR A 114 -2.06 12.34 10.35
C TYR A 114 -3.18 13.36 10.10
N LEU A 115 -3.56 14.12 11.12
CA LEU A 115 -4.56 15.18 11.03
C LEU A 115 -4.18 16.21 9.94
N PRO A 116 -5.14 16.72 9.14
CA PRO A 116 -4.84 17.69 8.10
C PRO A 116 -4.35 19.01 8.72
N ARG A 117 -3.59 19.78 7.93
CA ARG A 117 -3.03 21.06 8.40
C ARG A 117 -4.08 22.13 8.63
N THR A 118 -5.21 22.05 7.94
CA THR A 118 -6.39 22.91 8.17
C THR A 118 -6.94 22.75 9.59
N GLU A 119 -6.77 21.56 10.17
CA GLU A 119 -7.20 21.21 11.52
C GLU A 119 -6.00 21.18 12.49
N LEU A 120 -4.99 22.03 12.27
CA LEU A 120 -3.79 22.17 13.14
C LEU A 120 -2.88 20.92 13.22
N GLY A 121 -3.09 19.96 12.33
CA GLY A 121 -2.25 18.77 12.16
C GLY A 121 -0.98 18.99 11.32
N ARG A 122 -0.29 17.90 10.99
CA ARG A 122 0.89 17.91 10.10
C ARG A 122 0.58 17.52 8.66
N GLY A 123 -0.52 16.80 8.45
CA GLY A 123 -1.06 16.42 7.15
C GLY A 123 -0.32 15.28 6.46
N LEU A 124 0.32 14.37 7.20
CA LEU A 124 0.82 13.12 6.61
C LEU A 124 -0.37 12.20 6.33
N HIS A 125 -0.47 11.59 5.16
CA HIS A 125 -1.50 10.59 4.93
C HIS A 125 -1.12 9.26 5.60
N SER A 126 -2.06 8.65 6.33
CA SER A 126 -1.89 7.28 6.81
C SER A 126 -2.10 6.32 5.64
N VAL A 127 -1.21 5.33 5.53
CA VAL A 127 -1.32 4.27 4.55
C VAL A 127 -2.50 3.36 4.86
N GLU A 128 -2.71 3.05 6.14
CA GLU A 128 -3.86 2.29 6.65
C GLU A 128 -5.18 2.92 6.24
N LEU A 129 -5.45 4.16 6.68
CA LEU A 129 -6.70 4.86 6.37
C LEU A 129 -6.93 5.01 4.85
N ARG A 130 -5.85 5.28 4.11
CA ARG A 130 -5.92 5.40 2.65
C ARG A 130 -6.29 4.07 1.99
N SER A 131 -5.75 2.95 2.47
CA SER A 131 -6.04 1.63 1.95
C SER A 131 -7.50 1.23 2.21
N GLU A 132 -8.02 1.49 3.41
CA GLU A 132 -9.41 1.24 3.78
C GLU A 132 -10.37 2.00 2.87
N HIS A 133 -10.11 3.29 2.66
CA HIS A 133 -10.92 4.12 1.79
C HIS A 133 -10.94 3.59 0.34
N MET A 134 -9.77 3.22 -0.20
CA MET A 134 -9.67 2.67 -1.55
C MET A 134 -10.39 1.33 -1.70
N LEU A 135 -10.26 0.44 -0.71
CA LEU A 135 -10.91 -0.87 -0.72
C LEU A 135 -12.43 -0.74 -0.57
N LEU A 136 -12.91 0.13 0.31
CA LEU A 136 -14.34 0.39 0.48
C LEU A 136 -14.96 0.95 -0.81
N GLN A 137 -14.30 1.94 -1.44
CA GLN A 137 -14.74 2.48 -2.72
C GLN A 137 -14.78 1.42 -3.82
N LEU A 138 -13.78 0.54 -3.89
CA LEU A 138 -13.75 -0.55 -4.84
C LEU A 138 -14.92 -1.51 -4.61
N LEU A 139 -15.16 -1.90 -3.35
CA LEU A 139 -16.26 -2.79 -2.99
C LEU A 139 -17.61 -2.19 -3.39
N ASP A 140 -17.88 -0.94 -3.03
CA ASP A 140 -19.13 -0.25 -3.37
C ASP A 140 -19.32 -0.14 -4.90
N CYS A 141 -18.24 0.10 -5.64
CA CYS A 141 -18.31 0.15 -7.10
C CYS A 141 -18.66 -1.22 -7.70
N LEU A 142 -18.09 -2.31 -7.16
CA LEU A 142 -18.40 -3.67 -7.59
C LEU A 142 -19.84 -4.05 -7.24
N GLU A 143 -20.30 -3.75 -6.03
CA GLU A 143 -21.66 -4.05 -5.58
C GLU A 143 -22.73 -3.32 -6.40
N LYS A 144 -22.56 -2.03 -6.68
CA LYS A 144 -23.52 -1.23 -7.46
C LYS A 144 -23.76 -1.75 -8.88
N SER A 145 -22.80 -2.48 -9.43
CA SER A 145 -22.77 -2.88 -10.83
C SER A 145 -22.77 -4.39 -11.03
N LYS A 146 -22.95 -5.17 -9.95
CA LYS A 146 -22.97 -6.63 -10.00
C LYS A 146 -24.07 -7.18 -10.90
N GLU A 147 -25.22 -6.51 -10.94
CA GLU A 147 -26.38 -6.90 -11.75
C GLU A 147 -26.16 -6.61 -13.25
N ILE A 148 -25.31 -5.63 -13.55
CA ILE A 148 -25.03 -5.19 -14.93
C ILE A 148 -23.85 -5.99 -15.52
N SER A 149 -22.87 -6.36 -14.71
CA SER A 149 -21.63 -7.00 -15.16
C SER A 149 -21.41 -8.36 -14.49
N THR A 150 -21.55 -9.41 -15.29
CA THR A 150 -21.23 -10.79 -14.90
C THR A 150 -19.80 -10.93 -14.38
N ARG A 151 -18.85 -10.20 -14.96
CA ARG A 151 -17.45 -10.16 -14.50
C ARG A 151 -17.33 -9.60 -13.09
N ARG A 152 -18.02 -8.51 -12.76
CA ARG A 152 -17.96 -7.89 -11.42
C ARG A 152 -18.63 -8.78 -10.37
N ALA A 153 -19.75 -9.42 -10.71
CA ALA A 153 -20.38 -10.41 -9.85
C ALA A 153 -19.45 -11.61 -9.57
N ALA A 154 -18.74 -12.11 -10.59
CA ALA A 154 -17.78 -13.19 -10.43
C ALA A 154 -16.60 -12.80 -9.53
N ILE A 155 -16.06 -11.57 -9.70
CA ILE A 155 -15.01 -11.04 -8.82
C ILE A 155 -15.48 -11.03 -7.37
N LEU A 156 -16.65 -10.43 -7.08
CA LEU A 156 -17.20 -10.39 -5.74
C LEU A 156 -17.36 -11.78 -5.12
N LYS A 157 -17.84 -12.76 -5.90
CA LYS A 157 -17.97 -14.15 -5.44
C LYS A 157 -16.62 -14.75 -5.03
N VAL A 158 -15.58 -14.54 -5.83
CA VAL A 158 -14.23 -15.04 -5.52
C VAL A 158 -13.65 -14.36 -4.28
N GLU A 159 -13.78 -13.04 -4.16
CA GLU A 159 -13.30 -12.27 -3.00
C GLU A 159 -13.98 -12.73 -1.70
N ASN A 160 -15.30 -12.92 -1.74
CA ASN A 160 -16.08 -13.43 -0.60
C ASN A 160 -15.70 -14.85 -0.22
N ASN A 161 -15.51 -15.75 -1.19
CA ASN A 161 -15.10 -17.13 -0.94
C ASN A 161 -13.72 -17.21 -0.28
N ASN A 162 -12.80 -16.36 -0.73
CA ASN A 162 -11.44 -16.29 -0.22
C ASN A 162 -11.34 -15.49 1.10
N LYS A 163 -12.44 -14.88 1.57
CA LYS A 163 -12.50 -14.06 2.78
C LYS A 163 -11.40 -13.00 2.82
N THR A 164 -11.15 -12.37 1.68
CA THR A 164 -10.09 -11.36 1.57
C THR A 164 -10.43 -10.12 2.39
N HIS A 165 -9.43 -9.32 2.72
CA HIS A 165 -9.66 -8.08 3.45
C HIS A 165 -10.67 -7.16 2.74
N LEU A 166 -10.67 -7.14 1.39
CA LEU A 166 -11.68 -6.41 0.60
C LEU A 166 -13.11 -6.87 0.90
N ALA A 167 -13.35 -8.18 1.01
CA ALA A 167 -14.68 -8.73 1.34
C ALA A 167 -15.11 -8.43 2.77
N LEU A 168 -14.14 -8.37 3.70
CA LEU A 168 -14.39 -8.15 5.13
C LEU A 168 -14.37 -6.67 5.54
N ILE A 169 -14.07 -5.74 4.61
CA ILE A 169 -13.80 -4.33 4.93
C ILE A 169 -14.96 -3.64 5.64
N LYS A 170 -16.21 -3.87 5.23
CA LYS A 170 -17.41 -3.29 5.87
C LYS A 170 -17.56 -3.76 7.32
N GLY A 171 -17.39 -5.06 7.55
CA GLY A 171 -17.39 -5.62 8.90
C GLY A 171 -16.23 -5.14 9.76
N PHE A 172 -15.04 -4.95 9.16
CA PHE A 172 -13.86 -4.42 9.84
C PHE A 172 -14.06 -2.95 10.28
N LEU A 173 -14.58 -2.11 9.38
CA LEU A 173 -14.85 -0.69 9.64
C LEU A 173 -16.11 -0.45 10.48
N LYS A 174 -16.97 -1.47 10.65
CA LYS A 174 -18.29 -1.40 11.28
C LYS A 174 -19.22 -0.39 10.58
N VAL A 175 -19.18 -0.39 9.24
CA VAL A 175 -20.00 0.46 8.36
C VAL A 175 -20.93 -0.41 7.52
#